data_AF-A0A8X6SZ30-F1
#
_entry.id   AF-A0A8X6SZ30-F1
#
_cell.length_a   1.000
_cell.length_b   1.000
_cell.length_c   1.000
_cell.angle_alpha   90.00
_cell.angle_beta   90.00
_cell.angle_gamma   90.00
#
_symmetry.space_group_name_H-M   'P 1'
#
loop_
_entity.id
_entity.type
_entity.pdbx_description
1 polymer ?
#
loop_
_entity_poly.entity_id
_entity_poly.type
_entity_poly.pdbx_seq_one_letter_code
_entity_poly.pdbx_strand_id
1 'polypeptide(L)'
;MINSVPFLEHLALVKIGLKVYNDPDVQIFEKNEERYLADLPTEKWEFLIQKKLSNIGSCVKIQKRIFGLMKPLSNEVSMWKEEHLYIEELYSRENPFPFFWKENGTIDRIKTARNIIRSENFCYPSRFETACIYWMEEDIKKLWEEMPSDCAESYNQWRVCSYCPVNKHIIAGWIDFIGSETENWRDYSFEHSLSWYCNDGGALQGQLFQNLSPSERSEVFSNVMEDEDESELCTNKRSFCISQMNRNEMKEMFSKEPLAILTAVFQWPRQVLFAELEEKIFTTLSEKDFCHLLHHIICLKIKPDWNDFYYEGVLRDLWERSPDHFKKYIEESKMFNFFMKALNHNYNTRFEEPCPCSEQLRELTEDLEEEPTEDSEEESIECTCGESTEESMEVLEEDPVEEPMEHPEKLPTEVSEEDLEEEPMEHPEKLPTEVSEEDLEEEPMEH
;
A
#
# COMPACT_ATOMS: atom_id res chain seq x y z
N MET A 1 29.70 -7.94 -4.60
CA MET A 1 29.16 -9.25 -4.16
C MET A 1 28.17 -8.96 -3.03
N ILE A 2 26.90 -8.76 -3.36
CA ILE A 2 25.83 -8.61 -2.36
C ILE A 2 25.66 -10.00 -1.74
N ASN A 3 26.02 -10.16 -0.46
CA ASN A 3 25.97 -11.45 0.24
C ASN A 3 24.53 -11.98 0.26
N SER A 4 24.18 -12.83 -0.69
CA SER A 4 22.87 -13.49 -0.78
C SER A 4 22.78 -14.68 0.17
N VAL A 5 22.81 -14.42 1.48
CA VAL A 5 22.13 -15.28 2.46
C VAL A 5 21.30 -14.42 3.44
N PRO A 6 20.14 -13.84 3.03
CA PRO A 6 19.47 -12.84 3.85
C PRO A 6 17.99 -13.10 4.16
N PHE A 7 17.37 -14.19 3.66
CA PHE A 7 15.92 -14.35 3.78
C PHE A 7 15.48 -14.69 5.21
N LEU A 8 16.09 -15.70 5.85
CA LEU A 8 15.68 -16.12 7.20
C LEU A 8 15.95 -15.03 8.26
N GLU A 9 17.08 -14.33 8.15
CA GLU A 9 17.39 -13.23 9.05
C GLU A 9 16.41 -12.07 8.87
N HIS A 10 16.09 -11.70 7.62
CA HIS A 10 15.08 -10.69 7.33
C HIS A 10 13.71 -11.07 7.90
N LEU A 11 13.25 -12.30 7.65
CA LEU A 11 11.98 -12.80 8.20
C LEU A 11 11.95 -12.77 9.75
N ALA A 12 13.06 -13.12 10.40
CA ALA A 12 13.16 -13.05 11.86
C ALA A 12 13.09 -11.59 12.36
N LEU A 13 13.79 -10.67 11.69
CA LEU A 13 13.75 -9.25 12.02
C LEU A 13 12.36 -8.66 11.82
N VAL A 14 11.68 -8.98 10.71
CA VAL A 14 10.31 -8.58 10.42
C VAL A 14 9.36 -9.11 11.49
N LYS A 15 9.44 -10.40 11.85
CA LYS A 15 8.58 -10.98 12.88
C LYS A 15 8.74 -10.30 14.24
N ILE A 16 9.96 -9.95 14.63
CA ILE A 16 10.21 -9.20 15.87
C ILE A 16 9.72 -7.75 15.72
N GLY A 17 9.96 -7.12 14.57
CA GLY A 17 9.49 -5.78 14.26
C GLY A 17 7.97 -5.68 14.34
N LEU A 18 7.23 -6.62 13.75
CA LEU A 18 5.79 -6.73 13.84
C LEU A 18 5.30 -6.86 15.28
N LYS A 19 6.02 -7.59 16.14
CA LYS A 19 5.68 -7.69 17.56
C LYS A 19 5.83 -6.34 18.29
N VAL A 20 6.84 -5.56 17.94
CA VAL A 20 7.04 -4.20 18.48
C VAL A 20 5.98 -3.24 17.94
N TYR A 21 5.76 -3.27 16.63
CA TYR A 21 4.85 -2.37 15.95
C TYR A 21 3.39 -2.58 16.39
N ASN A 22 2.96 -3.84 16.55
CA ASN A 22 1.63 -4.19 17.05
C ASN A 22 1.49 -4.06 18.58
N ASP A 23 2.49 -3.53 19.29
CA ASP A 23 2.34 -3.21 20.71
C ASP A 23 1.28 -2.09 20.87
N PRO A 24 0.30 -2.23 21.79
CA PRO A 24 -0.77 -1.26 21.95
C PRO A 24 -0.27 0.18 22.18
N ASP A 25 0.84 0.38 22.90
CA ASP A 25 1.35 1.73 23.15
C ASP A 25 1.84 2.39 21.85
N VAL A 26 2.43 1.59 20.94
CA VAL A 26 2.93 2.05 19.64
C VAL A 26 1.76 2.39 18.73
N GLN A 27 0.77 1.49 18.64
CA GLN A 27 -0.45 1.70 17.86
C GLN A 27 -1.25 2.92 18.34
N ILE A 28 -1.38 3.10 19.66
CA ILE A 28 -2.06 4.26 20.24
C ILE A 28 -1.29 5.56 19.92
N PHE A 29 0.04 5.53 19.97
CA PHE A 29 0.84 6.70 19.62
C PHE A 29 0.61 7.10 18.16
N GLU A 30 0.70 6.14 17.24
CA GLU A 30 0.53 6.38 15.79
C GLU A 30 -0.87 6.89 15.45
N LYS A 31 -1.91 6.42 16.15
CA LYS A 31 -3.27 6.96 16.00
C LYS A 31 -3.44 8.41 16.46
N ASN A 32 -2.66 8.86 17.44
CA ASN A 32 -2.82 10.19 18.04
C ASN A 32 -2.02 11.28 17.32
N GLU A 33 -0.98 10.91 16.58
CA GLU A 33 -0.30 11.83 15.67
C GLU A 33 -1.14 11.90 14.38
N GLU A 34 -2.10 12.84 14.32
CA GLU A 34 -2.91 13.17 13.12
C GLU A 34 -2.07 13.67 11.92
N ARG A 35 -0.74 13.48 11.94
CA ARG A 35 0.16 13.92 10.87
C ARG A 35 0.19 12.89 9.75
N TYR A 36 0.25 13.39 8.53
CA TYR A 36 0.60 12.59 7.36
C TYR A 36 1.90 11.83 7.64
N LEU A 37 1.87 10.52 7.42
CA LEU A 37 2.87 9.57 7.93
C LEU A 37 4.25 9.71 7.28
N ALA A 38 4.37 10.49 6.20
CA ALA A 38 5.63 10.91 5.61
C ALA A 38 6.57 11.62 6.60
N ASP A 39 6.01 12.22 7.67
CA ASP A 39 6.75 12.97 8.69
C ASP A 39 7.12 12.16 9.95
N LEU A 40 6.81 10.86 10.00
CA LEU A 40 7.27 10.01 11.09
C LEU A 40 8.70 9.50 10.83
N PRO A 41 9.55 9.42 11.88
CA PRO A 41 9.20 9.53 13.30
C PRO A 41 9.35 10.90 13.96
N THR A 42 8.48 11.20 14.94
CA THR A 42 8.79 12.20 15.97
C THR A 42 9.76 11.60 17.01
N GLU A 43 10.57 12.43 17.68
CA GLU A 43 11.49 11.97 18.74
C GLU A 43 10.79 11.12 19.82
N LYS A 44 9.51 11.37 20.08
CA LYS A 44 8.69 10.61 21.03
C LYS A 44 8.42 9.19 20.55
N TRP A 45 8.09 9.02 19.27
CA TRP A 45 7.88 7.70 18.68
C TRP A 45 9.17 6.90 18.73
N GLU A 46 10.29 7.50 18.34
CA GLU A 46 11.60 6.82 18.37
C GLU A 46 11.96 6.36 19.77
N PHE A 47 11.76 7.22 20.77
CA PHE A 47 11.97 6.88 22.17
C PHE A 47 11.10 5.70 22.62
N LEU A 48 9.81 5.69 22.23
CA LEU A 48 8.90 4.60 22.55
C LEU A 48 9.36 3.28 21.93
N ILE A 49 9.68 3.28 20.63
CA ILE A 49 10.20 2.10 19.93
C ILE A 49 11.50 1.61 20.59
N GLN A 50 12.46 2.50 20.85
CA GLN A 50 13.73 2.14 21.49
C GLN A 50 13.53 1.53 22.89
N LYS A 51 12.59 2.07 23.67
CA LYS A 51 12.20 1.50 24.97
C LYS A 51 11.65 0.08 24.81
N LYS A 52 10.80 -0.17 23.81
CA LYS A 52 10.24 -1.51 23.53
C LYS A 52 11.34 -2.48 23.05
N LEU A 53 12.24 -2.03 22.18
CA LEU A 53 13.37 -2.82 21.69
C LEU A 53 14.35 -3.21 22.80
N SER A 54 14.57 -2.32 23.78
CA SER A 54 15.41 -2.59 24.94
C SER A 54 14.93 -3.78 25.78
N ASN A 55 13.63 -4.08 25.74
CA ASN A 55 13.04 -5.22 26.45
C ASN A 55 13.18 -6.56 25.70
N ILE A 56 13.48 -6.53 24.39
CA ILE A 56 13.55 -7.74 23.56
C ILE A 56 14.91 -8.44 23.66
N GLY A 57 15.99 -7.68 23.94
CA GLY A 57 17.32 -8.24 24.15
C GLY A 57 18.41 -7.16 24.14
N SER A 58 19.65 -7.52 24.46
CA SER A 58 20.77 -6.57 24.60
C SER A 58 21.60 -6.31 23.34
N CYS A 59 21.31 -7.00 22.22
CA CYS A 59 22.09 -6.86 21.00
C CYS A 59 21.73 -5.58 20.24
N VAL A 60 22.51 -4.52 20.46
CA VAL A 60 22.34 -3.19 19.82
C VAL A 60 22.27 -3.28 18.29
N LYS A 61 23.04 -4.18 17.66
CA LYS A 61 23.02 -4.35 16.19
C LYS A 61 21.67 -4.86 15.69
N ILE A 62 21.05 -5.81 16.40
CA ILE A 62 19.74 -6.35 16.03
C ILE A 62 18.66 -5.30 16.30
N GLN A 63 18.72 -4.62 17.44
CA GLN A 63 17.80 -3.51 17.76
C GLN A 63 17.84 -2.42 16.68
N LYS A 64 19.02 -1.99 16.23
CA LYS A 64 19.16 -0.99 15.15
C LYS A 64 18.50 -1.46 13.84
N ARG A 65 18.65 -2.73 13.48
CA ARG A 65 18.01 -3.30 12.28
C ARG A 65 16.49 -3.39 12.42
N ILE A 66 15.98 -3.79 13.58
CA ILE A 66 14.53 -3.82 13.83
C ILE A 66 13.97 -2.39 13.82
N PHE A 67 14.68 -1.43 14.42
CA PHE A 67 14.31 -0.01 14.38
C PHE A 67 14.18 0.49 12.94
N GLY A 68 15.13 0.14 12.06
CA GLY A 68 15.07 0.47 10.64
C GLY A 68 13.86 -0.11 9.89
N LEU A 69 13.23 -1.16 10.41
CA LEU A 69 11.98 -1.73 9.87
C LEU A 69 10.72 -1.03 10.37
N MET A 70 10.79 -0.13 11.35
CA MET A 70 9.57 0.48 11.90
C MET A 70 8.96 1.49 10.92
N LYS A 71 9.80 2.22 10.19
CA LYS A 71 9.36 3.16 9.15
C LYS A 71 8.62 2.45 8.00
N PRO A 72 9.17 1.40 7.34
CA PRO A 72 8.42 0.68 6.30
C PRO A 72 7.12 0.03 6.81
N LEU A 73 7.12 -0.51 8.04
CA LEU A 73 5.90 -1.07 8.63
C LEU A 73 4.80 -0.02 8.82
N SER A 74 5.17 1.15 9.36
CA SER A 74 4.26 2.28 9.50
C SER A 74 3.77 2.75 8.13
N ASN A 75 4.68 2.85 7.15
CA ASN A 75 4.33 3.25 5.79
C ASN A 75 3.32 2.29 5.13
N GLU A 76 3.50 0.98 5.29
CA GLU A 76 2.57 -0.03 4.77
C GLU A 76 1.16 0.15 5.34
N VAL A 77 1.03 0.43 6.65
CA VAL A 77 -0.26 0.75 7.28
C VAL A 77 -0.83 2.06 6.76
N SER A 78 0.03 3.06 6.59
CA SER A 78 -0.34 4.40 6.12
C SER A 78 -0.95 4.34 4.74
N MET A 79 -0.22 3.74 3.80
CA MET A 79 -0.66 3.54 2.43
C MET A 79 -1.97 2.76 2.39
N TRP A 80 -2.07 1.70 3.19
CA TRP A 80 -3.30 0.92 3.25
C TRP A 80 -4.47 1.80 3.72
N LYS A 81 -4.30 2.64 4.74
CA LYS A 81 -5.35 3.58 5.20
C LYS A 81 -5.70 4.64 4.15
N GLU A 82 -4.72 5.15 3.42
CA GLU A 82 -4.94 6.14 2.34
C GLU A 82 -5.79 5.55 1.20
N GLU A 83 -5.57 4.28 0.86
CA GLU A 83 -6.40 3.57 -0.12
C GLU A 83 -7.82 3.25 0.40
N HIS A 84 -8.05 3.39 1.72
CA HIS A 84 -9.29 3.04 2.42
C HIS A 84 -9.84 4.21 3.25
N LEU A 85 -9.64 5.45 2.80
CA LEU A 85 -10.12 6.66 3.47
C LEU A 85 -11.64 6.68 3.73
N TYR A 86 -12.40 5.88 2.98
CA TYR A 86 -13.85 5.72 3.13
C TYR A 86 -14.28 4.90 4.37
N ILE A 87 -13.35 4.22 5.04
CA ILE A 87 -13.63 3.46 6.26
C ILE A 87 -13.32 4.35 7.46
N GLU A 88 -14.28 5.20 7.85
CA GLU A 88 -14.13 6.13 8.98
C GLU A 88 -13.73 5.42 10.29
N GLU A 89 -14.20 4.18 10.48
CA GLU A 89 -13.93 3.38 11.67
C GLU A 89 -12.44 3.02 11.82
N LEU A 90 -11.65 3.06 10.74
CA LEU A 90 -10.20 2.92 10.82
C LEU A 90 -9.55 4.05 11.64
N TYR A 91 -10.17 5.22 11.66
CA TYR A 91 -9.66 6.38 12.38
C TYR A 91 -10.19 6.45 13.81
N SER A 92 -11.10 5.54 14.20
CA SER A 92 -11.58 5.44 15.57
C SER A 92 -10.49 4.99 16.54
N ARG A 93 -10.39 5.68 17.68
CA ARG A 93 -9.48 5.31 18.78
C ARG A 93 -9.80 3.95 19.37
N GLU A 94 -11.06 3.55 19.34
CA GLU A 94 -11.59 2.40 20.09
C GLU A 94 -11.31 1.06 19.41
N ASN A 95 -10.98 1.04 18.12
CA ASN A 95 -10.84 -0.21 17.35
C ASN A 95 -9.35 -0.49 17.02
N PRO A 96 -8.64 -1.35 17.77
CA PRO A 96 -7.26 -1.73 17.41
C PRO A 96 -7.26 -2.35 16.01
N PHE A 97 -6.31 -1.94 15.16
CA PHE A 97 -6.32 -2.32 13.75
C PHE A 97 -6.19 -3.83 13.57
N PRO A 98 -7.10 -4.48 12.81
CA PRO A 98 -7.03 -5.91 12.57
C PRO A 98 -6.16 -6.23 11.34
N PHE A 99 -4.96 -5.67 11.26
CA PHE A 99 -4.07 -5.98 10.14
C PHE A 99 -3.58 -7.42 10.23
N PHE A 100 -3.86 -8.18 9.19
CA PHE A 100 -3.21 -9.47 8.99
C PHE A 100 -1.90 -9.21 8.28
N TRP A 101 -0.79 -9.66 8.84
CA TRP A 101 0.54 -9.45 8.28
C TRP A 101 1.04 -10.69 7.55
N LYS A 102 1.74 -10.49 6.44
CA LYS A 102 2.53 -11.53 5.76
C LYS A 102 3.90 -11.66 6.43
N GLU A 103 4.59 -12.76 6.17
CA GLU A 103 5.90 -13.04 6.77
C GLU A 103 7.00 -12.04 6.35
N ASN A 104 6.85 -11.43 5.17
CA ASN A 104 7.74 -10.40 4.65
C ASN A 104 7.43 -8.99 5.19
N GLY A 105 6.42 -8.85 6.05
CA GLY A 105 6.09 -7.60 6.72
C GLY A 105 5.07 -6.74 6.00
N THR A 106 4.60 -7.11 4.81
CA THR A 106 3.50 -6.39 4.16
C THR A 106 2.15 -6.84 4.72
N ILE A 107 1.10 -6.05 4.54
CA ILE A 107 -0.26 -6.44 4.92
C ILE A 107 -0.75 -7.56 3.98
N ASP A 108 -1.37 -8.58 4.54
CA ASP A 108 -2.23 -9.54 3.84
C ASP A 108 -3.57 -8.87 3.59
N ARG A 109 -3.61 -8.10 2.51
CA ARG A 109 -4.72 -7.21 2.19
C ARG A 109 -6.03 -7.95 1.95
N ILE A 110 -5.98 -9.11 1.29
CA ILE A 110 -7.15 -9.99 1.13
C ILE A 110 -7.68 -10.47 2.48
N LYS A 111 -6.82 -10.97 3.37
CA LYS A 111 -7.27 -11.43 4.70
C LYS A 111 -7.79 -10.28 5.55
N THR A 112 -7.13 -9.14 5.51
CA THR A 112 -7.54 -7.91 6.22
C THR A 112 -8.90 -7.43 5.73
N ALA A 113 -9.09 -7.32 4.41
CA ALA A 113 -10.36 -6.96 3.80
C ALA A 113 -11.50 -7.93 4.19
N ARG A 114 -11.25 -9.25 4.13
CA ARG A 114 -12.22 -10.26 4.58
C ARG A 114 -12.60 -10.09 6.04
N ASN A 115 -11.64 -9.74 6.90
CA ASN A 115 -11.92 -9.52 8.31
C ASN A 115 -12.80 -8.28 8.53
N ILE A 116 -12.55 -7.21 7.78
CA ILE A 116 -13.40 -6.00 7.80
C ILE A 116 -14.82 -6.35 7.36
N ILE A 117 -14.96 -7.00 6.21
CA ILE A 117 -16.25 -7.43 5.62
C ILE A 117 -17.08 -8.28 6.58
N ARG A 118 -16.44 -9.13 7.40
CA ARG A 118 -17.12 -10.03 8.34
C ARG A 118 -17.38 -9.43 9.72
N SER A 119 -16.72 -8.33 10.06
CA SER A 119 -16.76 -7.75 11.40
C SER A 119 -17.97 -6.83 11.55
N GLU A 120 -18.79 -7.09 12.57
CA GLU A 120 -19.93 -6.23 12.94
C GLU A 120 -19.51 -4.87 13.50
N ASN A 121 -18.22 -4.68 13.82
CA ASN A 121 -17.67 -3.38 14.24
C ASN A 121 -17.55 -2.35 13.11
N PHE A 122 -17.81 -2.75 11.85
CA PHE A 122 -17.82 -1.85 10.69
C PHE A 122 -19.24 -1.71 10.16
N CYS A 123 -19.61 -0.50 9.72
CA CYS A 123 -20.92 -0.24 9.15
C CYS A 123 -21.09 -0.97 7.80
N TYR A 124 -22.35 -1.15 7.39
CA TYR A 124 -22.68 -1.78 6.10
C TYR A 124 -21.99 -1.10 4.91
N PRO A 125 -22.00 0.25 4.77
CA PRO A 125 -21.27 0.95 3.71
C PRO A 125 -19.79 0.55 3.60
N SER A 126 -19.02 0.66 4.69
CA SER A 126 -17.59 0.35 4.65
C SER A 126 -17.31 -1.11 4.32
N ARG A 127 -18.13 -2.04 4.83
CA ARG A 127 -18.05 -3.47 4.51
C ARG A 127 -18.34 -3.73 3.03
N PHE A 128 -19.38 -3.09 2.48
CA PHE A 128 -19.78 -3.23 1.08
C PHE A 128 -18.72 -2.66 0.14
N GLU A 129 -18.22 -1.46 0.39
CA GLU A 129 -17.17 -0.83 -0.42
C GLU A 129 -15.88 -1.65 -0.40
N THR A 130 -15.48 -2.14 0.77
CA THR A 130 -14.34 -3.07 0.90
C THR A 130 -14.56 -4.32 0.05
N ALA A 131 -15.75 -4.92 0.08
CA ALA A 131 -16.07 -6.10 -0.72
C ALA A 131 -15.97 -5.80 -2.23
N CYS A 132 -16.49 -4.65 -2.67
CA CYS A 132 -16.42 -4.17 -4.05
C CYS A 132 -14.98 -3.99 -4.54
N ILE A 133 -14.14 -3.28 -3.77
CA ILE A 133 -12.75 -2.99 -4.12
C ILE A 133 -11.93 -4.28 -4.23
N TYR A 134 -12.10 -5.23 -3.29
CA TYR A 134 -11.35 -6.49 -3.32
C TYR A 134 -11.98 -7.60 -4.17
N TRP A 135 -13.07 -7.30 -4.88
CA TRP A 135 -13.75 -8.25 -5.76
C TRP A 135 -14.28 -9.50 -5.03
N MET A 136 -14.97 -9.32 -3.92
CA MET A 136 -15.53 -10.42 -3.13
C MET A 136 -16.99 -10.67 -3.49
N GLU A 137 -17.24 -11.21 -4.69
CA GLU A 137 -18.59 -11.30 -5.30
C GLU A 137 -19.68 -11.86 -4.39
N GLU A 138 -19.40 -12.95 -3.67
CA GLU A 138 -20.36 -13.56 -2.74
C GLU A 138 -20.71 -12.61 -1.58
N ASP A 139 -19.70 -11.96 -1.00
CA ASP A 139 -19.88 -10.99 0.07
C ASP A 139 -20.58 -9.72 -0.43
N ILE A 140 -20.29 -9.27 -1.66
CA ILE A 140 -20.93 -8.12 -2.31
C ILE A 140 -22.45 -8.36 -2.43
N LYS A 141 -22.85 -9.49 -3.01
CA LYS A 141 -24.28 -9.83 -3.19
C LYS A 141 -24.98 -9.93 -1.84
N LYS A 142 -24.37 -10.64 -0.89
CA LYS A 142 -24.91 -10.82 0.46
C LYS A 142 -25.08 -9.47 1.17
N LEU A 143 -24.04 -8.64 1.19
CA LEU A 143 -24.08 -7.35 1.86
C LEU A 143 -25.10 -6.41 1.23
N TRP A 144 -25.27 -6.46 -0.09
CA TRP A 144 -26.30 -5.68 -0.79
C TRP A 144 -27.72 -6.09 -0.39
N GLU A 145 -28.00 -7.39 -0.32
CA GLU A 145 -29.30 -7.92 0.11
C GLU A 145 -29.61 -7.60 1.58
N GLU A 146 -28.60 -7.59 2.44
CA GLU A 146 -28.72 -7.29 3.87
C GLU A 146 -28.70 -5.78 4.18
N MET A 147 -28.36 -4.94 3.19
CA MET A 147 -28.17 -3.50 3.40
C MET A 147 -29.50 -2.79 3.73
N PRO A 148 -29.54 -1.96 4.79
CA PRO A 148 -30.68 -1.11 5.07
C PRO A 148 -31.06 -0.20 3.88
N SER A 149 -32.36 0.01 3.65
CA SER A 149 -32.85 0.73 2.46
C SER A 149 -32.39 2.19 2.39
N ASP A 150 -32.23 2.85 3.53
CA ASP A 150 -31.68 4.21 3.63
C ASP A 150 -30.21 4.27 3.20
N CYS A 151 -29.40 3.27 3.58
CA CYS A 151 -28.03 3.13 3.07
C CYS A 151 -28.03 2.89 1.56
N ALA A 152 -28.87 2.00 1.05
CA ALA A 152 -28.96 1.72 -0.39
C ALA A 152 -29.43 2.94 -1.20
N GLU A 153 -30.38 3.71 -0.67
CA GLU A 153 -30.82 4.99 -1.26
C GLU A 153 -29.69 6.01 -1.31
N SER A 154 -28.86 6.09 -0.25
CA SER A 154 -27.69 6.97 -0.24
C SER A 154 -26.72 6.62 -1.39
N TYR A 155 -26.45 5.35 -1.66
CA TYR A 155 -25.60 4.93 -2.80
C TYR A 155 -26.18 5.33 -4.15
N ASN A 156 -27.50 5.29 -4.31
CA ASN A 156 -28.16 5.77 -5.53
C ASN A 156 -28.01 7.28 -5.71
N GLN A 157 -27.97 8.05 -4.62
CA GLN A 157 -27.68 9.49 -4.64
C GLN A 157 -26.18 9.77 -4.87
N TRP A 158 -25.29 8.90 -4.37
CA TRP A 158 -23.83 9.01 -4.52
C TRP A 158 -23.35 8.91 -5.97
N ARG A 159 -24.16 8.34 -6.89
CA ARG A 159 -23.90 8.43 -8.34
C ARG A 159 -23.60 9.87 -8.77
N VAL A 160 -24.19 10.86 -8.11
CA VAL A 160 -24.10 12.29 -8.47
C VAL A 160 -23.03 13.06 -7.69
N CYS A 161 -22.46 12.51 -6.61
CA CYS A 161 -21.48 13.24 -5.77
C CYS A 161 -20.09 13.30 -6.44
N SER A 162 -19.54 14.51 -6.62
CA SER A 162 -18.21 14.77 -7.20
C SER A 162 -17.06 14.61 -6.21
N TYR A 163 -17.33 14.53 -4.90
CA TYR A 163 -16.32 14.41 -3.83
C TYR A 163 -16.01 12.96 -3.45
N CYS A 164 -16.44 11.99 -4.25
CA CYS A 164 -16.36 10.58 -3.91
C CYS A 164 -14.93 10.00 -4.03
N PRO A 165 -14.59 8.97 -3.25
CA PRO A 165 -13.25 8.37 -3.20
C PRO A 165 -12.77 7.84 -4.55
N VAL A 166 -11.45 7.62 -4.64
CA VAL A 166 -10.69 7.06 -5.79
C VAL A 166 -11.36 5.82 -6.44
N ASN A 167 -12.25 5.14 -5.72
CA ASN A 167 -12.80 3.84 -6.06
C ASN A 167 -14.28 3.91 -6.52
N LYS A 168 -14.83 5.13 -6.72
CA LYS A 168 -16.24 5.35 -7.11
C LYS A 168 -16.67 4.53 -8.32
N HIS A 169 -15.80 4.42 -9.31
CA HIS A 169 -16.09 3.71 -10.56
C HIS A 169 -16.29 2.21 -10.35
N ILE A 170 -15.51 1.60 -9.46
CA ILE A 170 -15.61 0.17 -9.12
C ILE A 170 -16.93 -0.09 -8.38
N ILE A 171 -17.23 0.73 -7.37
CA ILE A 171 -18.47 0.61 -6.60
C ILE A 171 -19.70 0.82 -7.49
N ALA A 172 -19.68 1.85 -8.34
CA ALA A 172 -20.76 2.12 -9.29
C ALA A 172 -20.96 0.95 -10.28
N GLY A 173 -19.85 0.38 -10.80
CA GLY A 173 -19.92 -0.78 -11.68
C GLY A 173 -20.55 -1.99 -11.01
N TRP A 174 -20.28 -2.24 -9.74
CA TRP A 174 -20.93 -3.30 -8.97
C TRP A 174 -22.41 -3.06 -8.73
N ILE A 175 -22.80 -1.83 -8.36
CA ILE A 175 -24.20 -1.46 -8.16
C ILE A 175 -24.99 -1.63 -9.47
N ASP A 176 -24.43 -1.17 -10.58
CA ASP A 176 -25.02 -1.35 -11.91
C ASP A 176 -25.18 -2.82 -12.26
N PHE A 177 -24.15 -3.63 -12.01
CA PHE A 177 -24.18 -5.06 -12.27
C PHE A 177 -25.25 -5.78 -11.44
N ILE A 178 -25.31 -5.51 -10.13
CA ILE A 178 -26.33 -6.11 -9.24
C ILE A 178 -27.74 -5.71 -9.66
N GLY A 179 -27.93 -4.48 -10.14
CA GLY A 179 -29.22 -3.99 -10.65
C GLY A 179 -29.58 -4.49 -12.06
N SER A 180 -28.63 -5.12 -12.77
CA SER A 180 -28.82 -5.60 -14.14
C SER A 180 -29.40 -7.01 -14.17
N GLU A 181 -30.04 -7.39 -15.28
CA GLU A 181 -30.46 -8.77 -15.54
C GLU A 181 -29.28 -9.66 -16.00
N THR A 182 -28.05 -9.12 -16.05
CA THR A 182 -26.90 -9.85 -16.60
C THR A 182 -26.33 -10.80 -15.56
N GLU A 183 -26.07 -12.05 -15.96
CA GLU A 183 -25.46 -13.05 -15.08
C GLU A 183 -23.94 -12.91 -14.99
N ASN A 184 -23.31 -12.21 -15.94
CA ASN A 184 -21.86 -12.13 -16.09
C ASN A 184 -21.37 -10.69 -16.03
N TRP A 185 -20.71 -10.35 -14.93
CA TRP A 185 -20.13 -9.02 -14.71
C TRP A 185 -19.08 -8.63 -15.76
N ARG A 186 -18.40 -9.62 -16.37
CA ARG A 186 -17.35 -9.35 -17.38
C ARG A 186 -17.93 -8.64 -18.60
N ASP A 187 -19.18 -8.95 -18.94
CA ASP A 187 -19.84 -8.36 -20.10
C ASP A 187 -20.18 -6.87 -19.85
N TYR A 188 -20.25 -6.44 -18.59
CA TYR A 188 -20.56 -5.06 -18.20
C TYR A 188 -19.32 -4.20 -17.98
N SER A 189 -18.29 -4.73 -17.32
CA SER A 189 -17.20 -3.86 -16.84
C SER A 189 -15.98 -3.82 -17.77
N PHE A 190 -15.67 -4.85 -18.55
CA PHE A 190 -14.28 -5.09 -18.96
C PHE A 190 -13.64 -3.96 -19.81
N GLU A 191 -14.36 -3.36 -20.76
CA GLU A 191 -13.81 -2.30 -21.62
C GLU A 191 -13.58 -0.97 -20.91
N HIS A 192 -14.40 -0.61 -19.92
CA HIS A 192 -14.26 0.67 -19.21
C HIS A 192 -13.45 0.54 -17.91
N SER A 193 -13.36 -0.68 -17.38
CA SER A 193 -12.86 -0.89 -16.03
C SER A 193 -11.37 -1.18 -15.94
N LEU A 194 -10.71 -1.71 -16.98
CA LEU A 194 -9.27 -1.99 -16.95
C LEU A 194 -8.42 -0.75 -16.67
N SER A 195 -8.74 0.38 -17.30
CA SER A 195 -8.06 1.66 -17.04
C SER A 195 -8.34 2.17 -15.63
N TRP A 196 -9.57 2.04 -15.14
CA TRP A 196 -9.93 2.39 -13.76
C TRP A 196 -9.26 1.48 -12.72
N TYR A 197 -9.08 0.19 -13.02
CA TYR A 197 -8.39 -0.75 -12.13
C TYR A 197 -6.92 -0.40 -12.00
N CYS A 198 -6.27 0.01 -13.09
CA CYS A 198 -4.87 0.47 -13.02
C CYS A 198 -4.72 1.65 -12.05
N ASN A 199 -5.80 2.41 -11.82
CA ASN A 199 -5.82 3.55 -10.92
C ASN A 199 -6.13 3.21 -9.45
N ASP A 200 -6.58 1.99 -9.13
CA ASP A 200 -6.94 1.58 -7.77
C ASP A 200 -6.02 0.46 -7.24
N GLY A 201 -5.24 0.78 -6.21
CA GLY A 201 -4.32 -0.16 -5.57
C GLY A 201 -5.01 -1.36 -4.93
N GLY A 202 -6.19 -1.17 -4.34
CA GLY A 202 -7.00 -2.23 -3.73
C GLY A 202 -7.58 -3.19 -4.77
N ALA A 203 -8.09 -2.66 -5.89
CA ALA A 203 -8.65 -3.47 -6.97
C ALA A 203 -7.60 -4.34 -7.67
N LEU A 204 -6.42 -3.78 -7.95
CA LEU A 204 -5.29 -4.53 -8.47
C LEU A 204 -4.93 -5.71 -7.55
N GLN A 205 -4.99 -5.47 -6.24
CA GLN A 205 -4.59 -6.44 -5.22
C GLN A 205 -5.71 -7.41 -4.82
N GLY A 206 -6.92 -7.25 -5.39
CA GLY A 206 -8.10 -8.06 -5.17
C GLY A 206 -8.08 -9.41 -5.89
N GLN A 207 -9.21 -10.13 -5.83
CA GLN A 207 -9.37 -11.42 -6.53
C GLN A 207 -9.46 -11.25 -8.05
N LEU A 208 -9.84 -10.06 -8.53
CA LEU A 208 -9.98 -9.75 -9.95
C LEU A 208 -8.70 -10.07 -10.73
N PHE A 209 -7.54 -9.56 -10.26
CA PHE A 209 -6.28 -9.70 -10.97
C PHE A 209 -5.90 -11.18 -11.19
N GLN A 210 -6.26 -12.06 -10.25
CA GLN A 210 -6.01 -13.50 -10.35
C GLN A 210 -6.85 -14.18 -11.44
N ASN A 211 -7.96 -13.56 -11.83
CA ASN A 211 -8.89 -14.06 -12.84
C ASN A 211 -8.62 -13.49 -14.24
N LEU A 212 -7.67 -12.56 -14.38
CA LEU A 212 -7.28 -12.01 -15.68
C LEU A 212 -6.50 -13.04 -16.51
N SER A 213 -6.78 -13.07 -17.81
CA SER A 213 -6.00 -13.81 -18.79
C SER A 213 -4.59 -13.22 -18.92
N PRO A 214 -3.62 -13.98 -19.47
CA PRO A 214 -2.26 -13.47 -19.65
C PRO A 214 -2.18 -12.18 -20.48
N SER A 215 -3.04 -12.03 -21.50
CA SER A 215 -3.07 -10.83 -22.34
C SER A 215 -3.56 -9.61 -21.54
N GLU A 216 -4.65 -9.77 -20.79
CA GLU A 216 -5.24 -8.71 -19.97
C GLU A 216 -4.27 -8.29 -18.85
N ARG A 217 -3.58 -9.25 -18.23
CA ARG A 217 -2.52 -8.95 -17.26
C ARG A 217 -1.38 -8.14 -17.87
N SER A 218 -0.95 -8.50 -19.07
CA SER A 218 0.11 -7.77 -19.76
C SER A 218 -0.30 -6.33 -20.05
N GLU A 219 -1.56 -6.10 -20.41
CA GLU A 219 -2.10 -4.75 -20.63
C GLU A 219 -2.14 -3.94 -19.33
N VAL A 220 -2.64 -4.53 -18.23
CA VAL A 220 -2.58 -3.89 -16.90
C VAL A 220 -1.15 -3.53 -16.51
N PHE A 221 -0.20 -4.44 -16.74
CA PHE A 221 1.20 -4.18 -16.44
C PHE A 221 1.77 -3.02 -17.25
N SER A 222 1.47 -2.95 -18.55
CA SER A 222 1.89 -1.82 -19.39
C SER A 222 1.28 -0.51 -18.89
N ASN A 223 -0.04 -0.46 -18.68
CA ASN A 223 -0.72 0.74 -18.23
C ASN A 223 -0.18 1.26 -16.89
N VAL A 224 0.07 0.38 -15.92
CA VAL A 224 0.61 0.77 -14.61
C VAL A 224 2.09 1.21 -14.69
N MET A 225 2.86 0.70 -15.64
CA MET A 225 4.28 1.06 -15.79
C MET A 225 4.46 2.36 -16.59
N GLU A 226 3.59 2.59 -17.58
CA GLU A 226 3.58 3.78 -18.46
C GLU A 226 2.92 4.99 -17.80
N ASP A 227 2.21 4.82 -16.68
CA ASP A 227 1.69 5.92 -15.87
C ASP A 227 2.83 6.89 -15.52
N GLU A 228 2.69 8.18 -15.80
CA GLU A 228 3.73 9.18 -15.53
C GLU A 228 3.73 9.65 -14.06
N ASP A 229 2.71 9.28 -13.28
CA ASP A 229 2.62 9.64 -11.87
C ASP A 229 3.79 9.03 -11.08
N GLU A 230 4.61 9.90 -10.49
CA GLU A 230 5.72 9.52 -9.61
C GLU A 230 5.29 9.45 -8.14
N SER A 231 3.99 9.59 -7.84
CA SER A 231 3.47 9.47 -6.49
C SER A 231 3.85 8.13 -5.85
N GLU A 232 3.90 8.14 -4.52
CA GLU A 232 4.13 6.92 -3.75
C GLU A 232 3.05 5.88 -4.04
N LEU A 233 1.79 6.31 -4.19
CA LEU A 233 0.66 5.47 -4.57
C LEU A 233 0.90 4.77 -5.92
N CYS A 234 1.34 5.50 -6.95
CA CYS A 234 1.70 4.90 -8.24
C CYS A 234 2.83 3.88 -8.10
N THR A 235 3.86 4.21 -7.33
CA THR A 235 4.98 3.31 -7.06
C THR A 235 4.54 2.01 -6.37
N ASN A 236 3.51 2.06 -5.53
CA ASN A 236 2.93 0.88 -4.88
C ASN A 236 2.16 -0.03 -5.84
N LYS A 237 1.41 0.56 -6.78
CA LYS A 237 0.74 -0.19 -7.86
C LYS A 237 1.75 -0.92 -8.74
N ARG A 238 2.83 -0.24 -9.15
CA ARG A 238 3.95 -0.83 -9.89
C ARG A 238 4.59 -1.97 -9.09
N SER A 239 4.83 -1.73 -7.80
CA SER A 239 5.39 -2.74 -6.89
C SER A 239 4.51 -3.98 -6.80
N PHE A 240 3.19 -3.81 -6.70
CA PHE A 240 2.25 -4.92 -6.76
C PHE A 240 2.34 -5.66 -8.09
N CYS A 241 2.32 -4.97 -9.22
CA CYS A 241 2.40 -5.59 -10.55
C CYS A 241 3.66 -6.45 -10.70
N ILE A 242 4.83 -5.94 -10.30
CA ILE A 242 6.10 -6.70 -10.30
C ILE A 242 6.01 -7.97 -9.46
N SER A 243 5.24 -7.94 -8.36
CA SER A 243 5.02 -9.11 -7.51
C SER A 243 4.25 -10.24 -8.17
N GLN A 244 3.41 -9.89 -9.14
CA GLN A 244 2.59 -10.83 -9.87
C GLN A 244 3.29 -11.30 -11.14
N MET A 245 4.28 -10.54 -11.64
CA MET A 245 5.06 -10.92 -12.81
C MET A 245 5.92 -12.15 -12.52
N ASN A 246 5.94 -13.08 -13.46
CA ASN A 246 6.97 -14.09 -13.50
C ASN A 246 8.30 -13.50 -14.01
N ARG A 247 9.39 -14.27 -13.90
CA ARG A 247 10.74 -13.80 -14.29
C ARG A 247 10.87 -13.37 -15.75
N ASN A 248 10.09 -13.96 -16.66
CA ASN A 248 10.15 -13.61 -18.08
C ASN A 248 9.37 -12.32 -18.34
N GLU A 249 8.16 -12.20 -17.76
CA GLU A 249 7.35 -10.96 -17.82
C GLU A 249 8.13 -9.77 -17.26
N MET A 250 8.78 -9.92 -16.09
CA MET A 250 9.59 -8.86 -15.48
C MET A 250 10.77 -8.46 -16.37
N LYS A 251 11.45 -9.42 -17.02
CA LYS A 251 12.57 -9.13 -17.93
C LYS A 251 12.12 -8.43 -19.21
N GLU A 252 10.98 -8.82 -19.75
CA GLU A 252 10.36 -8.15 -20.89
C GLU A 252 9.98 -6.72 -20.52
N MET A 253 9.27 -6.54 -19.40
CA MET A 253 8.83 -5.23 -18.94
C MET A 253 10.00 -4.32 -18.60
N PHE A 254 11.06 -4.83 -17.95
CA PHE A 254 12.28 -4.07 -17.70
C PHE A 254 12.94 -3.55 -18.98
N SER A 255 12.76 -4.24 -20.10
CA SER A 255 13.31 -3.80 -21.39
C SER A 255 12.49 -2.66 -22.01
N LYS A 256 11.23 -2.49 -21.60
CA LYS A 256 10.33 -1.42 -22.03
C LYS A 256 10.44 -0.22 -21.08
N GLU A 257 10.24 -0.48 -19.79
CA GLU A 257 10.16 0.52 -18.72
C GLU A 257 11.19 0.27 -17.60
N PRO A 258 12.50 0.40 -17.88
CA PRO A 258 13.55 0.06 -16.92
C PRO A 258 13.52 0.93 -15.65
N LEU A 259 13.21 2.22 -15.78
CA LEU A 259 13.17 3.13 -14.64
C LEU A 259 12.01 2.79 -13.69
N ALA A 260 10.79 2.61 -14.22
CA ALA A 260 9.61 2.26 -13.43
C ALA A 260 9.78 0.94 -12.68
N ILE A 261 10.41 -0.06 -13.31
CA ILE A 261 10.72 -1.33 -12.65
C ILE A 261 11.74 -1.14 -11.52
N LEU A 262 12.80 -0.36 -11.74
CA LEU A 262 13.83 -0.16 -10.72
C LEU A 262 13.30 0.61 -9.51
N THR A 263 12.53 1.68 -9.72
CA THR A 263 11.94 2.46 -8.60
C THR A 263 11.00 1.61 -7.77
N ALA A 264 10.19 0.76 -8.40
CA ALA A 264 9.31 -0.17 -7.70
C ALA A 264 10.07 -1.32 -7.00
N VAL A 265 11.18 -1.80 -7.55
CA VAL A 265 12.05 -2.79 -6.88
C VAL A 265 12.73 -2.21 -5.63
N PHE A 266 12.95 -0.89 -5.58
CA PHE A 266 13.44 -0.23 -4.36
C PHE A 266 12.39 -0.08 -3.25
N GLN A 267 11.13 -0.45 -3.50
CA GLN A 267 10.12 -0.52 -2.46
C GLN A 267 10.29 -1.74 -1.59
N TRP A 268 10.02 -1.55 -0.30
CA TRP A 268 10.02 -2.64 0.65
C TRP A 268 8.90 -3.64 0.32
N PRO A 269 9.11 -4.97 0.46
CA PRO A 269 10.34 -5.71 0.80
C PRO A 269 11.07 -6.27 -0.43
N ARG A 270 11.02 -5.58 -1.57
CA ARG A 270 11.36 -6.11 -2.91
C ARG A 270 12.80 -5.91 -3.31
N GLN A 271 13.59 -5.24 -2.50
CA GLN A 271 14.96 -4.85 -2.85
C GLN A 271 15.87 -6.04 -3.18
N VAL A 272 15.49 -7.25 -2.73
CA VAL A 272 16.15 -8.51 -3.12
C VAL A 272 16.13 -8.77 -4.63
N LEU A 273 15.14 -8.25 -5.36
CA LEU A 273 15.02 -8.39 -6.82
C LEU A 273 16.02 -7.51 -7.57
N PHE A 274 16.58 -6.48 -6.93
CA PHE A 274 17.52 -5.56 -7.56
C PHE A 274 18.76 -6.29 -8.11
N ALA A 275 19.26 -7.28 -7.35
CA ALA A 275 20.40 -8.09 -7.76
C ALA A 275 20.14 -8.89 -9.06
N GLU A 276 18.89 -9.22 -9.37
CA GLU A 276 18.54 -9.92 -10.62
C GLU A 276 18.56 -8.97 -11.85
N LEU A 277 18.47 -7.65 -11.62
CA LEU A 277 18.39 -6.63 -12.66
C LEU A 277 19.72 -5.88 -12.87
N GLU A 278 20.64 -5.93 -11.90
CA GLU A 278 21.87 -5.14 -11.84
C GLU A 278 22.69 -5.17 -13.15
N GLU A 279 22.83 -6.34 -13.78
CA GLU A 279 23.63 -6.51 -14.99
C GLU A 279 23.06 -5.77 -16.21
N LYS A 280 21.75 -5.52 -16.23
CA LYS A 280 21.06 -4.90 -17.37
C LYS A 280 20.91 -3.39 -17.24
N ILE A 281 21.06 -2.84 -16.03
CA ILE A 281 20.85 -1.42 -15.73
C ILE A 281 21.58 -0.53 -16.75
N PHE A 282 22.89 -0.75 -16.93
CA PHE A 282 23.72 0.10 -17.79
C PHE A 282 23.53 -0.12 -19.29
N THR A 283 22.87 -1.21 -19.69
CA THR A 283 22.57 -1.47 -21.11
C THR A 283 21.19 -0.99 -21.53
N THR A 284 20.30 -0.72 -20.56
CA THR A 284 18.89 -0.43 -20.82
C THR A 284 18.51 1.00 -20.45
N LEU A 285 19.10 1.59 -19.39
CA LEU A 285 18.79 2.97 -19.01
C LEU A 285 19.43 4.00 -19.96
N SER A 286 18.71 5.08 -20.21
CA SER A 286 19.31 6.31 -20.76
C SER A 286 20.06 7.09 -19.68
N GLU A 287 20.90 8.05 -20.08
CA GLU A 287 21.62 8.93 -19.13
C GLU A 287 20.67 9.70 -18.20
N LYS A 288 19.53 10.14 -18.74
CA LYS A 288 18.46 10.82 -18.01
C LYS A 288 17.84 9.87 -16.97
N ASP A 289 17.47 8.66 -17.38
CA ASP A 289 16.83 7.70 -16.47
C ASP A 289 17.78 7.24 -15.37
N PHE A 290 19.07 7.09 -15.68
CA PHE A 290 20.07 6.81 -14.66
C PHE A 290 20.18 7.95 -13.64
N CYS A 291 20.14 9.21 -14.09
CA CYS A 291 20.09 10.37 -13.19
C CYS A 291 18.83 10.33 -12.30
N HIS A 292 17.66 10.04 -12.88
CA HIS A 292 16.39 9.88 -12.14
C HIS A 292 16.45 8.73 -11.13
N LEU A 293 17.09 7.62 -11.47
CA LEU A 293 17.27 6.50 -10.55
C LEU A 293 18.09 6.89 -9.32
N LEU A 294 19.22 7.58 -9.51
CA LEU A 294 20.04 8.05 -8.41
C LEU A 294 19.29 9.08 -7.56
N HIS A 295 18.54 9.96 -8.21
CA HIS A 295 17.66 10.91 -7.55
C HIS A 295 16.63 10.18 -6.67
N HIS A 296 15.94 9.17 -7.19
CA HIS A 296 14.98 8.35 -6.44
C HIS A 296 15.62 7.73 -5.19
N ILE A 297 16.79 7.08 -5.34
CA ILE A 297 17.50 6.47 -4.21
C ILE A 297 17.87 7.52 -3.15
N ILE A 298 18.41 8.67 -3.56
CA ILE A 298 18.83 9.69 -2.60
C ILE A 298 17.64 10.36 -1.93
N CYS A 299 16.68 10.84 -2.70
CA CYS A 299 15.61 11.71 -2.20
C CYS A 299 14.49 10.95 -1.51
N LEU A 300 14.18 9.73 -1.96
CA LEU A 300 13.07 8.96 -1.43
C LEU A 300 13.51 7.87 -0.46
N LYS A 301 14.79 7.47 -0.48
CA LYS A 301 15.32 6.43 0.44
C LYS A 301 16.35 6.98 1.42
N ILE A 302 17.48 7.52 0.97
CA ILE A 302 18.57 7.92 1.87
C ILE A 302 18.19 9.16 2.70
N LYS A 303 17.70 10.22 2.07
CA LYS A 303 17.39 11.49 2.73
C LYS A 303 16.28 11.36 3.80
N PRO A 304 15.20 10.60 3.56
CA PRO A 304 14.19 10.36 4.59
C PRO A 304 14.64 9.32 5.65
N ASP A 305 15.91 8.90 5.64
CA ASP A 305 16.55 7.99 6.58
C ASP A 305 15.89 6.59 6.60
N TRP A 306 15.59 6.06 5.40
CA TRP A 306 15.13 4.69 5.26
C TRP A 306 16.27 3.71 5.53
N ASN A 307 16.05 2.83 6.51
CA ASN A 307 17.04 1.88 7.02
C ASN A 307 16.60 0.42 6.84
N ASP A 308 15.66 0.17 5.92
CA ASP A 308 15.12 -1.16 5.60
C ASP A 308 15.97 -1.93 4.58
N PHE A 309 16.84 -1.21 3.86
CA PHE A 309 17.81 -1.75 2.91
C PHE A 309 19.10 -0.93 2.91
N TYR A 310 20.18 -1.46 2.31
CA TYR A 310 21.49 -0.79 2.27
C TYR A 310 21.62 0.14 1.05
N TYR A 311 20.78 1.18 1.00
CA TYR A 311 20.66 2.06 -0.18
C TYR A 311 21.94 2.82 -0.51
N GLU A 312 22.75 3.22 0.46
CA GLU A 312 24.02 3.92 0.21
C GLU A 312 25.05 3.00 -0.43
N GLY A 313 25.04 1.72 -0.05
CA GLY A 313 25.85 0.70 -0.71
C GLY A 313 25.44 0.53 -2.15
N VAL A 314 24.13 0.45 -2.41
CA VAL A 314 23.61 0.37 -3.78
C VAL A 314 23.96 1.61 -4.60
N LEU A 315 23.81 2.80 -4.02
CA LEU A 315 24.16 4.07 -4.66
C LEU A 315 25.64 4.09 -5.06
N ARG A 316 26.52 3.65 -4.15
CA ARG A 316 27.96 3.56 -4.39
C ARG A 316 28.31 2.53 -5.45
N ASP A 317 27.74 1.34 -5.36
CA ASP A 317 27.98 0.25 -6.30
C ASP A 317 27.51 0.63 -7.72
N LEU A 318 26.33 1.26 -7.83
CA LEU A 318 25.82 1.81 -9.09
C LEU A 318 26.78 2.86 -9.68
N TRP A 319 27.28 3.79 -8.86
CA TRP A 319 28.21 4.81 -9.31
C TRP A 319 29.56 4.26 -9.73
N GLU A 320 30.16 3.38 -8.94
CA GLU A 320 31.48 2.83 -9.24
C GLU A 320 31.44 2.03 -10.54
N ARG A 321 30.38 1.23 -10.74
CA ARG A 321 30.19 0.39 -11.91
C ARG A 321 29.65 1.13 -13.14
N SER A 322 29.15 2.36 -13.00
CA SER A 322 28.54 3.05 -14.13
C SER A 322 29.57 3.41 -15.20
N PRO A 323 29.23 3.23 -16.49
CA PRO A 323 30.02 3.73 -17.61
C PRO A 323 30.29 5.24 -17.55
N ASP A 324 31.39 5.68 -18.18
CA ASP A 324 31.85 7.07 -18.11
C ASP A 324 30.83 8.09 -18.65
N HIS A 325 30.02 7.72 -19.64
CA HIS A 325 29.03 8.62 -20.22
C HIS A 325 27.94 9.00 -19.20
N PHE A 326 27.47 8.05 -18.39
CA PHE A 326 26.58 8.33 -17.26
C PHE A 326 27.21 9.27 -16.23
N LYS A 327 28.46 9.01 -15.85
CA LYS A 327 29.18 9.84 -14.86
C LYS A 327 29.32 11.27 -15.36
N LYS A 328 29.73 11.43 -16.62
CA LYS A 328 29.86 12.73 -17.27
C LYS A 328 28.52 13.48 -17.34
N TYR A 329 27.45 12.80 -17.72
CA TYR A 329 26.11 13.39 -17.73
C TYR A 329 25.72 13.92 -16.35
N ILE A 330 25.96 13.13 -15.30
CA ILE A 330 25.65 13.53 -13.93
C ILE A 330 26.53 14.69 -13.48
N GLU A 331 27.83 14.69 -13.80
CA GLU A 331 28.77 15.80 -13.54
C GLU A 331 28.31 17.14 -14.14
N GLU A 332 27.67 17.09 -15.30
CA GLU A 332 27.11 18.27 -15.98
C GLU A 332 25.71 18.66 -15.45
N SER A 333 25.06 17.79 -14.69
CA SER A 333 23.73 18.02 -14.13
C SER A 333 23.74 18.85 -12.83
N LYS A 334 22.64 19.55 -12.54
CA LYS A 334 22.44 20.23 -11.24
C LYS A 334 22.49 19.26 -10.04
N MET A 335 22.25 17.97 -10.28
CA MET A 335 22.26 16.91 -9.27
C MET A 335 23.65 16.52 -8.80
N PHE A 336 24.74 16.87 -9.52
CA PHE A 336 26.09 16.39 -9.21
C PHE A 336 26.51 16.67 -7.77
N ASN A 337 26.39 17.92 -7.32
CA ASN A 337 26.83 18.32 -5.98
C ASN A 337 26.04 17.60 -4.89
N PHE A 338 24.74 17.45 -5.09
CA PHE A 338 23.84 16.76 -4.18
C PHE A 338 24.18 15.26 -4.10
N PHE A 339 24.38 14.64 -5.26
CA PHE A 339 24.80 13.25 -5.40
C PHE A 339 26.14 12.98 -4.73
N MET A 340 27.16 13.81 -4.98
CA MET A 340 28.49 13.65 -4.38
C MET A 340 28.45 13.80 -2.87
N LYS A 341 27.56 14.64 -2.32
CA LYS A 341 27.37 14.72 -0.86
C LYS A 341 26.72 13.45 -0.32
N ALA A 342 25.70 12.91 -0.99
CA ALA A 342 25.08 11.66 -0.59
C ALA A 342 26.08 10.48 -0.61
N LEU A 343 26.94 10.39 -1.64
CA LEU A 343 28.00 9.37 -1.71
C LEU A 343 29.04 9.48 -0.58
N ASN A 344 29.40 10.71 -0.21
CA ASN A 344 30.39 10.98 0.84
C ASN A 344 29.78 11.07 2.25
N HIS A 345 28.46 10.94 2.36
CA HIS A 345 27.76 11.07 3.62
C HIS A 345 28.13 9.91 4.57
N ASN A 346 28.46 10.25 5.81
CA ASN A 346 28.78 9.27 6.84
C ASN A 346 27.50 8.90 7.60
N TYR A 347 27.29 7.60 7.86
CA TYR A 347 26.08 7.01 8.45
C TYR A 347 25.67 7.55 9.85
N ASN A 348 26.46 8.44 10.44
CA ASN A 348 26.24 8.97 11.79
C ASN A 348 25.59 10.35 11.81
N THR A 349 25.32 10.96 10.65
CA THR A 349 24.71 12.29 10.55
C THR A 349 23.41 12.22 9.78
N ARG A 350 22.49 13.16 10.00
CA ARG A 350 21.28 13.29 9.19
C ARG A 350 21.61 14.05 7.91
N PHE A 351 21.03 13.64 6.78
CA PHE A 351 21.19 14.38 5.53
C PHE A 351 20.23 15.59 5.52
N GLU A 352 20.74 16.78 5.85
CA GLU A 352 19.91 17.97 6.08
C GLU A 352 19.72 18.87 4.85
N GLU A 353 20.36 18.57 3.72
CA GLU A 353 20.31 19.48 2.57
C GLU A 353 18.96 19.46 1.83
N PRO A 354 18.42 20.63 1.45
CA PRO A 354 17.25 20.69 0.58
C PRO A 354 17.56 20.02 -0.77
N CYS A 355 16.58 19.32 -1.32
CA CYS A 355 16.78 18.70 -2.63
C CYS A 355 16.77 19.81 -3.69
N PRO A 356 17.74 19.88 -4.62
CA PRO A 356 17.68 20.81 -5.74
C PRO A 356 16.40 20.63 -6.58
N CYS A 357 15.89 19.40 -6.60
CA CYS A 357 14.73 18.96 -7.36
C CYS A 357 13.40 19.54 -6.89
N SER A 358 13.23 19.98 -5.63
CA SER A 358 11.95 20.56 -5.20
C SER A 358 11.67 21.89 -5.90
N GLU A 359 12.72 22.59 -6.35
CA GLU A 359 12.61 23.75 -7.24
C GLU A 359 12.45 23.31 -8.70
N GLN A 360 13.13 22.24 -9.15
CA GLN A 360 13.08 21.81 -10.56
C GLN A 360 11.80 21.06 -10.96
N LEU A 361 11.19 20.27 -10.06
CA LEU A 361 9.86 19.71 -10.31
C LEU A 361 8.85 20.84 -10.50
N ARG A 362 9.01 21.93 -9.72
CA ARG A 362 8.24 23.16 -9.90
C ARG A 362 8.51 23.82 -11.27
N GLU A 363 9.78 24.00 -11.66
CA GLU A 363 10.15 24.56 -12.97
C GLU A 363 9.62 23.69 -14.14
N LEU A 364 9.71 22.36 -14.04
CA LEU A 364 9.22 21.44 -15.07
C LEU A 364 7.68 21.36 -15.14
N THR A 365 6.97 21.53 -14.03
CA THR A 365 5.50 21.69 -14.05
C THR A 365 5.09 23.06 -14.55
N GLU A 366 5.83 24.12 -14.22
CA GLU A 366 5.57 25.49 -14.69
C GLU A 366 5.72 25.59 -16.23
N ASP A 367 6.72 24.90 -16.82
CA ASP A 367 6.90 24.83 -18.28
C ASP A 367 5.79 24.04 -19.02
N LEU A 368 5.04 23.18 -18.33
CA LEU A 368 3.90 22.44 -18.88
C LEU A 368 2.57 23.21 -18.78
N GLU A 369 2.48 24.18 -17.87
CA GLU A 369 1.31 25.05 -17.70
C GLU A 369 1.34 26.31 -18.59
N GLU A 370 2.49 26.60 -19.24
CA GLU A 370 2.66 27.75 -20.14
C GLU A 370 2.38 27.45 -21.63
N GLU A 371 1.66 26.38 -21.98
CA GLU A 371 1.07 26.30 -23.32
C GLU A 371 -0.07 27.35 -23.43
N PRO A 372 0.03 28.33 -24.37
CA PRO A 372 -1.01 29.33 -24.51
C PRO A 372 -2.30 28.66 -24.97
N THR A 373 -3.30 28.62 -24.09
CA THR A 373 -4.68 28.33 -24.48
C THR A 373 -5.09 29.40 -25.49
N GLU A 374 -5.05 29.08 -26.79
CA GLU A 374 -5.68 29.89 -27.82
C GLU A 374 -7.15 30.06 -27.47
N ASP A 375 -7.61 31.31 -27.47
CA ASP A 375 -8.95 31.77 -27.13
C ASP A 375 -10.07 30.84 -27.65
N SER A 376 -10.53 29.89 -26.84
CA SER A 376 -11.83 29.27 -27.02
C SER A 376 -12.86 30.08 -26.23
N GLU A 377 -13.66 30.85 -26.96
CA GLU A 377 -14.88 31.49 -26.43
C GLU A 377 -15.81 30.41 -25.85
N GLU A 378 -15.70 30.13 -24.55
CA GLU A 378 -16.71 29.33 -23.84
C GLU A 378 -17.92 30.22 -23.50
N GLU A 379 -19.05 29.92 -24.16
CA GLU A 379 -20.37 30.36 -23.73
C GLU A 379 -20.65 29.81 -22.32
N SER A 380 -20.66 30.73 -21.35
CA SER A 380 -21.10 30.47 -19.98
C SER A 380 -22.57 30.02 -19.97
N ILE A 381 -22.81 28.73 -19.73
CA ILE A 381 -24.13 28.22 -19.36
C ILE A 381 -24.30 28.52 -17.86
N GLU A 382 -25.10 29.54 -17.54
CA GLU A 382 -25.56 29.81 -16.18
C GLU A 382 -26.36 28.62 -15.64
N CYS A 383 -25.75 27.85 -14.74
CA CYS A 383 -26.46 26.86 -13.95
C CYS A 383 -27.21 27.58 -12.83
N THR A 384 -28.53 27.69 -12.97
CA THR A 384 -29.43 28.25 -11.96
C THR A 384 -29.79 27.18 -10.94
N CYS A 385 -28.93 27.00 -9.94
CA CYS A 385 -29.28 26.27 -8.72
C CYS A 385 -30.12 27.21 -7.85
N GLY A 386 -31.39 26.85 -7.66
CA GLY A 386 -32.36 27.65 -6.92
C GLY A 386 -31.92 27.95 -5.48
N GLU A 387 -31.99 29.22 -5.11
CA GLU A 387 -31.89 29.70 -3.74
C GLU A 387 -33.04 29.09 -2.91
N SER A 388 -32.69 28.20 -1.98
CA SER A 388 -33.60 27.78 -0.92
C SER A 388 -33.68 28.89 0.12
N THR A 389 -34.89 29.40 0.32
CA THR A 389 -35.25 30.39 1.33
C THR A 389 -34.87 29.94 2.74
N GLU A 390 -34.05 30.75 3.42
CA GLU A 390 -33.89 30.75 4.87
C GLU A 390 -35.23 31.10 5.51
N GLU A 391 -35.93 30.11 6.06
CA GLU A 391 -37.04 30.32 6.97
C GLU A 391 -36.50 30.27 8.41
N SER A 392 -36.66 31.39 9.10
CA SER A 392 -36.15 31.65 10.44
C SER A 392 -36.97 30.84 11.45
N MET A 393 -36.33 29.87 12.10
CA MET A 393 -36.95 29.11 13.18
C MET A 393 -36.78 29.89 14.50
N GLU A 394 -37.89 30.41 15.04
CA GLU A 394 -37.97 31.01 16.38
C GLU A 394 -37.61 29.95 17.44
N VAL A 395 -36.57 30.23 18.21
CA VAL A 395 -36.18 29.46 19.40
C VAL A 395 -37.10 29.86 20.54
N LEU A 396 -38.00 28.96 20.94
CA LEU A 396 -38.70 29.03 22.22
C LEU A 396 -37.81 28.41 23.30
N GLU A 397 -37.35 29.24 24.22
CA GLU A 397 -36.73 28.82 25.48
C GLU A 397 -37.81 28.19 26.38
N GLU A 398 -37.75 26.89 26.59
CA GLU A 398 -38.41 26.23 27.73
C GLU A 398 -37.34 25.70 28.70
N ASP A 399 -37.45 26.16 29.96
CA ASP A 399 -36.61 25.76 31.08
C ASP A 399 -36.73 24.25 31.39
N PRO A 400 -35.62 23.53 31.64
CA PRO A 400 -35.70 22.14 32.07
C PRO A 400 -36.08 22.04 33.56
N VAL A 401 -37.19 21.36 33.82
CA VAL A 401 -37.57 20.85 35.14
C VAL A 401 -36.66 19.69 35.50
N GLU A 402 -35.84 19.85 36.54
CA GLU A 402 -35.06 18.77 37.16
C GLU A 402 -35.98 17.81 37.92
N GLU A 403 -36.14 16.57 37.43
CA GLU A 403 -36.58 15.44 38.24
C GLU A 403 -35.37 14.64 38.76
N PRO A 404 -35.41 14.14 40.01
CA PRO A 404 -34.30 13.42 40.61
C PRO A 404 -34.23 11.97 40.10
N MET A 405 -33.10 11.59 39.50
CA MET A 405 -32.80 10.19 39.18
C MET A 405 -32.58 9.38 40.46
N GLU A 406 -33.41 8.36 40.64
CA GLU A 406 -33.20 7.30 41.62
C GLU A 406 -32.06 6.37 41.17
N HIS A 407 -31.17 6.04 42.11
CA HIS A 407 -30.08 5.10 41.93
C HIS A 407 -30.58 3.66 41.72
N PRO A 408 -30.03 2.89 40.75
CA PRO A 408 -30.31 1.47 40.68
C PRO A 408 -29.49 0.68 41.72
N GLU A 409 -30.20 -0.25 42.35
CA GLU A 409 -29.72 -1.19 43.36
C GLU A 409 -28.65 -2.15 42.82
N LYS A 410 -27.81 -2.58 43.77
CA LYS A 410 -26.72 -3.54 43.61
C LYS A 410 -27.22 -4.90 43.14
N LEU A 411 -26.63 -5.43 42.07
CA LEU A 411 -26.68 -6.86 41.74
C LEU A 411 -25.55 -7.62 42.46
N PRO A 412 -25.81 -8.85 42.94
CA PRO A 412 -24.83 -9.65 43.69
C PRO A 412 -23.90 -10.41 42.73
N THR A 413 -22.63 -10.44 43.12
CA THR A 413 -21.58 -11.29 42.55
C THR A 413 -21.59 -12.62 43.30
N GLU A 414 -22.02 -13.70 42.65
CA GLU A 414 -21.63 -15.06 43.05
C GLU A 414 -21.00 -15.76 41.85
N VAL A 415 -19.73 -16.12 42.07
CA VAL A 415 -18.89 -16.93 41.20
C VAL A 415 -19.15 -18.38 41.59
N SER A 416 -19.57 -19.21 40.65
CA SER A 416 -19.43 -20.66 40.73
C SER A 416 -18.45 -21.11 39.67
N GLU A 417 -17.24 -21.47 40.11
CA GLU A 417 -16.31 -22.32 39.38
C GLU A 417 -16.89 -23.74 39.40
N GLU A 418 -17.20 -24.31 38.23
CA GLU A 418 -17.21 -25.77 38.01
C GLU A 418 -17.26 -26.08 36.50
N ASP A 419 -16.43 -27.05 36.11
CA ASP A 419 -16.46 -27.87 34.90
C ASP A 419 -16.05 -27.26 33.54
N LEU A 420 -14.73 -27.19 33.34
CA LEU A 420 -14.13 -27.35 32.00
C LEU A 420 -13.70 -28.80 31.81
N GLU A 421 -14.54 -29.58 31.12
CA GLU A 421 -14.17 -30.88 30.58
C GLU A 421 -13.12 -30.69 29.47
N GLU A 422 -11.95 -31.30 29.64
CA GLU A 422 -10.90 -31.37 28.63
C GLU A 422 -11.35 -32.30 27.48
N GLU A 423 -11.56 -31.73 26.29
CA GLU A 423 -11.68 -32.54 25.07
C GLU A 423 -10.30 -33.11 24.65
N PRO A 424 -10.24 -34.36 24.18
CA PRO A 424 -8.98 -34.99 23.82
C PRO A 424 -8.47 -34.48 22.46
N MET A 425 -7.26 -33.92 22.45
CA MET A 425 -6.51 -33.63 21.23
C MET A 425 -6.33 -34.91 20.39
N GLU A 426 -6.90 -34.90 19.19
CA GLU A 426 -6.63 -35.90 18.16
C GLU A 426 -5.16 -35.85 17.72
N HIS A 427 -4.52 -37.02 17.73
CA HIS A 427 -3.16 -37.23 17.24
C HIS A 427 -3.07 -37.04 15.72
N PRO A 428 -1.99 -36.43 15.19
CA PRO A 428 -1.79 -36.33 13.76
C PRO A 428 -1.50 -37.71 13.15
N GLU A 429 -2.28 -38.05 12.12
CA GLU A 429 -2.12 -39.26 11.31
C GLU A 429 -0.72 -39.33 10.68
N LYS A 430 -0.18 -40.55 10.71
CA LYS A 430 1.11 -40.91 10.12
C LYS A 430 1.00 -40.87 8.60
N LEU A 431 1.90 -40.12 7.97
CA LEU A 431 2.20 -40.23 6.54
C LEU A 431 2.72 -41.65 6.21
N PRO A 432 2.22 -42.31 5.16
CA PRO A 432 2.80 -43.56 4.69
C PRO A 432 4.09 -43.31 3.91
N THR A 433 5.09 -44.13 4.20
CA THR A 433 6.39 -44.23 3.52
C THR A 433 6.38 -45.49 2.63
N GLU A 434 7.09 -45.41 1.49
CA GLU A 434 7.43 -46.50 0.53
C GLU A 434 6.26 -46.97 -0.37
N VAL A 435 6.38 -47.29 -1.66
CA VAL A 435 7.38 -47.90 -2.57
C VAL A 435 7.00 -47.40 -4.01
N SER A 436 7.86 -47.11 -5.00
CA SER A 436 8.62 -48.08 -5.83
C SER A 436 9.64 -47.41 -6.76
N GLU A 437 10.86 -47.96 -6.78
CA GLU A 437 11.82 -47.89 -7.90
C GLU A 437 11.42 -48.92 -8.96
N GLU A 438 11.24 -48.50 -10.22
CA GLU A 438 11.09 -49.22 -11.51
C GLU A 438 10.54 -48.13 -12.47
N ASP A 439 11.07 -47.72 -13.63
CA ASP A 439 11.99 -48.26 -14.61
C ASP A 439 12.68 -47.07 -15.32
N LEU A 440 14.00 -47.13 -15.55
CA LEU A 440 14.68 -46.26 -16.52
C LEU A 440 15.21 -47.16 -17.65
N GLU A 441 14.41 -47.28 -18.72
CA GLU A 441 14.89 -47.82 -19.98
C GLU A 441 15.76 -46.77 -20.69
N GLU A 442 17.03 -47.13 -20.88
CA GLU A 442 17.97 -46.44 -21.76
C GLU A 442 17.60 -46.70 -23.23
N GLU A 443 17.27 -45.64 -23.99
CA GLU A 443 17.30 -45.71 -25.46
C GLU A 443 18.73 -45.46 -25.98
N PRO A 444 19.21 -46.23 -26.98
CA PRO A 444 20.51 -46.01 -27.58
C PRO A 444 20.45 -44.92 -28.66
N MET A 445 21.39 -43.97 -28.60
CA MET A 445 21.72 -43.09 -29.72
C MET A 445 22.34 -43.90 -30.86
N GLU A 446 21.69 -43.90 -32.03
CA GLU A 446 22.29 -44.31 -33.30
C GLU A 446 23.22 -43.21 -33.86
N HIS A 447 24.30 -43.67 -34.48
CA HIS A 447 25.38 -42.93 -35.13
C HIS A 447 25.07 -42.51 -36.56
#